data_AF-A0A1C6IG96-F1
#
_entry.id   AF-A0A1C6IG96-F1
#
_cell.length_a   1.000
_cell.length_b   1.000
_cell.length_c   1.000
_cell.angle_alpha   90.00
_cell.angle_beta   90.00
_cell.angle_gamma   90.00
#
_symmetry.space_group_name_H-M   'P 1'
#
loop_
_entity.id
_entity.type
_entity.pdbx_description
1 polymer ?
#
loop_
_entity_poly.entity_id
_entity_poly.type
_entity_poly.pdbx_seq_one_letter_code
_entity_poly.pdbx_strand_id
1 'polypeptide(L)'
;MTRAVNDATLQKAGDIYQYLIALRDCFELNDGDTLQIETNGDVSIINDVGGRFQREVKHHFGNTSISDRDIDFWKTLANWYVEVL
;
A
#
# COMPACT_ATOMS: atom_id res chain seq x y z
N MET A 1 -2.27 -4.27 29.40
CA MET A 1 -3.67 -4.60 29.03
C MET A 1 -3.63 -5.85 28.17
N THR A 2 -4.47 -6.84 28.48
CA THR A 2 -4.67 -8.01 27.61
C THR A 2 -5.45 -7.56 26.37
N ARG A 3 -4.94 -7.92 25.19
CA ARG A 3 -5.54 -7.60 23.90
C ARG A 3 -6.91 -8.25 23.80
N ALA A 4 -7.92 -7.54 23.30
CA ALA A 4 -9.25 -8.12 23.11
C ALA A 4 -9.20 -9.22 22.03
N VAL A 5 -10.06 -10.23 22.13
CA VAL A 5 -10.12 -11.35 21.16
C VAL A 5 -10.31 -10.84 19.72
N ASN A 6 -11.07 -9.77 19.54
CA ASN A 6 -11.36 -9.15 18.24
C ASN A 6 -10.67 -7.79 18.08
N ASP A 7 -9.47 -7.62 18.64
CA ASP A 7 -8.73 -6.36 18.54
C ASP A 7 -8.13 -6.15 17.14
N ALA A 8 -8.80 -5.32 16.36
CA ALA A 8 -8.39 -4.89 15.02
C ALA A 8 -7.60 -3.57 15.00
N THR A 9 -7.15 -3.05 16.14
CA THR A 9 -6.58 -1.69 16.25
C THR A 9 -5.37 -1.50 15.32
N LEU A 10 -4.43 -2.45 15.32
CA LEU A 10 -3.24 -2.37 14.47
C LEU A 10 -3.58 -2.43 12.98
N GLN A 11 -4.55 -3.27 12.61
CA GLN A 11 -5.01 -3.37 11.22
C GLN A 11 -5.63 -2.03 10.79
N LYS A 12 -6.56 -1.50 11.60
CA LYS A 12 -7.23 -0.23 11.28
C LYS A 12 -6.29 0.95 11.21
N ALA A 13 -5.24 0.97 12.03
CA ALA A 13 -4.19 1.97 11.92
C ALA A 13 -3.43 1.87 10.59
N GLY A 14 -3.14 0.65 10.13
CA GLY A 14 -2.58 0.39 8.80
C GLY A 14 -3.50 0.90 7.68
N ASP A 15 -4.78 0.51 7.71
CA ASP A 15 -5.79 0.93 6.73
C ASP A 15 -5.87 2.47 6.63
N ILE A 16 -5.89 3.17 7.78
CA ILE A 16 -5.92 4.65 7.82
C ILE A 16 -4.65 5.25 7.23
N TYR A 17 -3.48 4.68 7.53
CA TYR A 17 -2.22 5.17 6.97
C TYR A 17 -2.21 5.01 5.45
N GLN A 18 -2.71 3.89 4.92
CA GLN A 18 -2.87 3.68 3.49
C GLN A 18 -3.82 4.70 2.86
N TYR A 19 -4.94 5.03 3.50
CA TYR A 19 -5.84 6.09 3.03
C TYR A 19 -5.18 7.48 3.04
N LEU A 20 -4.32 7.77 4.00
CA LEU A 20 -3.54 9.01 4.02
C LEU A 20 -2.57 9.08 2.82
N ILE A 21 -1.91 7.97 2.48
CA ILE A 21 -1.06 7.88 1.30
C ILE A 21 -1.87 8.05 0.02
N ALA A 22 -3.03 7.40 -0.09
CA ALA A 22 -3.94 7.57 -1.22
C ALA A 22 -4.38 9.03 -1.38
N LEU A 23 -4.80 9.69 -0.29
CA LEU A 23 -5.18 11.10 -0.32
C LEU A 23 -4.02 12.00 -0.76
N ARG A 24 -2.80 11.73 -0.30
CA ARG A 24 -1.61 12.46 -0.74
C ARG A 24 -1.41 12.31 -2.24
N ASP A 25 -1.48 11.09 -2.76
CA ASP A 25 -1.28 10.80 -4.17
C ASP A 25 -2.41 11.36 -5.05
N CYS A 26 -3.62 11.59 -4.50
CA CYS A 26 -4.70 12.29 -5.21
C CYS A 26 -4.30 13.70 -5.69
N PHE A 27 -3.38 14.38 -4.98
CA PHE A 27 -2.88 15.70 -5.40
C PHE A 27 -1.90 15.64 -6.59
N GLU A 28 -1.46 14.44 -6.99
CA GLU A 28 -0.51 14.20 -8.07
C GLU A 28 -1.16 13.51 -9.30
N LEU A 29 -2.50 13.43 -9.30
CA LEU A 29 -3.27 12.89 -10.42
C LEU A 29 -3.32 13.87 -11.58
N ASN A 30 -3.20 13.33 -12.80
CA ASN A 30 -3.45 14.06 -14.03
C ASN A 30 -4.88 13.80 -14.51
N ASP A 31 -5.34 14.60 -15.48
CA ASP A 31 -6.59 14.35 -16.17
C ASP A 31 -6.60 12.95 -16.79
N GLY A 32 -7.66 12.18 -16.51
CA GLY A 32 -7.80 10.78 -16.95
C GLY A 32 -7.17 9.74 -16.01
N ASP A 33 -6.40 10.16 -15.00
CA ASP A 33 -5.92 9.22 -13.98
C ASP A 33 -7.07 8.81 -13.03
N THR A 34 -7.07 7.55 -12.62
CA THR A 34 -7.94 7.02 -11.57
C THR A 34 -7.07 6.39 -10.49
N LEU A 35 -7.27 6.83 -9.24
CA LEU A 35 -6.64 6.21 -8.08
C LEU A 35 -7.51 5.05 -7.58
N GLN A 36 -6.87 3.92 -7.30
CA GLN A 36 -7.46 2.70 -6.78
C GLN A 36 -6.81 2.33 -5.44
N ILE A 37 -7.61 1.73 -4.57
CA ILE A 37 -7.21 1.26 -3.24
C ILE A 37 -7.64 -0.21 -3.14
N GLU A 38 -6.75 -1.11 -2.76
CA GLU A 38 -7.03 -2.56 -2.59
C GLU A 38 -7.50 -3.30 -3.86
N THR A 39 -7.07 -2.84 -5.04
CA THR A 39 -7.45 -3.49 -6.32
C THR A 39 -6.25 -4.07 -7.05
N ASN A 40 -5.25 -3.24 -7.35
CA ASN A 40 -4.04 -3.60 -8.09
C ASN A 40 -2.80 -3.35 -7.21
N GLY A 41 -2.90 -3.67 -5.92
CA GLY A 41 -2.00 -3.26 -4.85
C GLY A 41 -2.69 -2.39 -3.80
N ASP A 42 -1.95 -1.98 -2.78
CA ASP A 42 -2.50 -1.18 -1.67
C ASP A 42 -2.99 0.19 -2.18
N VAL A 43 -2.16 0.90 -2.96
CA VAL A 43 -2.51 2.17 -3.61
C VAL A 43 -1.95 2.18 -5.03
N SER A 44 -2.81 2.35 -6.03
CA SER A 44 -2.43 2.29 -7.45
C SER A 44 -3.06 3.43 -8.24
N ILE A 45 -2.37 3.90 -9.27
CA ILE A 45 -2.88 4.88 -10.23
C ILE A 45 -2.90 4.22 -11.60
N ILE A 46 -4.08 4.21 -12.21
CA ILE A 46 -4.31 3.70 -13.55
C ILE A 46 -4.80 4.81 -14.46
N ASN A 47 -4.67 4.60 -15.76
CA ASN A 47 -5.20 5.45 -16.80
C ASN A 47 -5.56 4.60 -18.04
N ASP A 48 -5.99 5.27 -19.09
CA ASP A 48 -6.51 4.67 -20.32
C ASP A 48 -5.54 3.71 -21.04
N VAL A 49 -4.25 3.75 -20.72
CA VAL A 49 -3.20 2.88 -21.30
C VAL A 49 -2.81 1.68 -20.43
N GLY A 50 -3.52 1.43 -19.32
CA GLY A 50 -3.44 0.15 -18.60
C GLY A 50 -2.57 0.14 -17.34
N GLY A 51 -2.03 1.28 -16.90
CA GLY A 51 -1.36 1.40 -15.59
C GLY A 51 -0.28 2.46 -15.56
N ARG A 52 -0.30 3.31 -14.53
CA ARG A 52 0.71 4.37 -14.32
C ARG A 52 1.65 4.02 -13.17
N PHE A 53 1.11 3.54 -12.06
CA PHE A 53 1.89 3.33 -10.84
C PHE A 53 1.18 2.37 -9.87
N GLN A 54 1.93 1.52 -9.17
CA GLN A 54 1.47 0.68 -8.07
C GLN A 54 2.37 0.87 -6.85
N ARG A 55 1.78 0.80 -5.65
CA ARG A 55 2.51 0.85 -4.38
C ARG A 55 1.93 -0.11 -3.35
N GLU A 56 2.83 -0.80 -2.67
CA GLU A 56 2.58 -1.50 -1.40
C GLU A 56 2.98 -0.58 -0.24
N VAL A 57 2.09 -0.42 0.74
CA VAL A 57 2.24 0.47 1.89
C VAL A 57 2.49 -0.36 3.14
N LYS A 58 3.69 -0.25 3.71
CA LYS A 58 4.04 -0.88 5.00
C LYS A 58 4.18 0.20 6.07
N HIS A 59 3.22 0.26 7.00
CA HIS A 59 3.30 1.14 8.17
C HIS A 59 3.93 0.40 9.36
N HIS A 60 5.08 0.89 9.81
CA HIS A 60 5.71 0.41 11.03
C HIS A 60 5.54 1.44 12.15
N PHE A 61 5.10 0.99 13.33
CA PHE A 61 5.07 1.85 14.50
C PHE A 61 6.50 2.12 14.99
N GLY A 62 6.88 3.39 15.03
CA GLY A 62 8.23 3.84 15.42
C GLY A 62 9.08 4.28 14.22
N ASN A 63 10.29 4.76 14.50
CA ASN A 63 11.22 5.21 13.46
C ASN A 63 11.97 4.01 12.87
N THR A 64 11.32 3.29 11.97
CA THR A 64 11.92 2.17 11.25
C THR A 64 11.68 2.32 9.76
N SER A 65 12.69 2.04 8.95
CA SER A 65 12.60 1.98 7.49
C SER A 65 12.78 0.53 7.03
N ILE A 66 12.06 0.14 5.99
CA ILE A 66 12.28 -1.15 5.35
C ILE A 66 13.64 -1.18 4.64
N SER A 67 14.33 -2.29 4.74
CA SER A 67 15.61 -2.58 4.10
C SER A 67 15.52 -3.84 3.24
N ASP A 68 16.53 -4.07 2.42
CA ASP A 68 16.68 -5.30 1.62
C ASP A 68 16.91 -6.56 2.45
N ARG A 69 17.06 -6.43 3.78
CA ARG A 69 17.15 -7.58 4.71
C ARG A 69 15.80 -7.97 5.30
N ASP A 70 14.78 -7.13 5.14
CA ASP A 70 13.47 -7.37 5.71
C ASP A 70 12.66 -8.33 4.83
N ILE A 71 12.01 -9.31 5.46
CA ILE A 71 11.23 -10.32 4.73
C ILE A 71 10.07 -9.70 3.95
N ASP A 72 9.50 -8.61 4.47
CA ASP A 72 8.38 -7.91 3.83
C ASP A 72 8.79 -7.24 2.53
N PHE A 73 10.07 -6.86 2.39
CA PHE A 73 10.62 -6.35 1.14
C PHE A 73 10.59 -7.44 0.05
N TRP A 74 11.13 -8.62 0.36
CA TRP A 74 11.19 -9.72 -0.60
C TRP A 74 9.82 -10.32 -0.93
N LYS A 75 8.89 -10.36 0.03
CA LYS A 75 7.50 -10.76 -0.22
C LYS A 75 6.81 -9.79 -1.16
N THR A 76 6.97 -8.49 -0.92
CA THR A 76 6.43 -7.43 -1.79
C THR A 76 6.97 -7.57 -3.21
N LEU A 77 8.28 -7.75 -3.36
CA LEU A 77 8.91 -7.94 -4.66
C LEU A 77 8.42 -9.20 -5.38
N ALA A 78 8.25 -10.31 -4.65
CA ALA A 78 7.75 -11.55 -5.22
C ALA A 78 6.30 -11.44 -5.71
N ASN A 79 5.43 -10.72 -4.99
CA ASN A 79 4.05 -10.49 -5.42
C ASN A 79 4.01 -9.75 -6.76
N TRP A 80 4.80 -8.68 -6.91
CA TRP A 80 4.90 -7.97 -8.18
C TRP A 80 5.46 -8.82 -9.32
N TYR A 81 6.41 -9.70 -9.04
CA TYR A 81 6.97 -10.57 -10.07
C TYR A 81 5.96 -11.61 -10.58
N VAL A 82 5.13 -12.17 -9.69
CA VAL A 82 4.15 -13.20 -10.05
C VAL A 82 2.91 -12.60 -10.72
N GLU A 83 2.49 -11.39 -10.37
CA GLU A 83 1.35 -10.72 -11.04
C GLU A 83 1.67 -10.26 -12.47
N VAL A 84 2.95 -10.17 -12.85
CA VAL A 84 3.41 -9.73 -14.18
C VAL A 84 3.59 -10.91 -15.17
N LEU A 85 3.47 -12.16 -14.71
CA LEU A 85 3.54 -13.38 -15.54
C LEU A 85 2.16 -14.01 -15.75
#